data_AF-A0A131YNK7-F1
#
_entry.id   AF-A0A131YNK7-F1
#
_cell.length_a   1.000
_cell.length_b   1.000
_cell.length_c   1.000
_cell.angle_alpha   90.00
_cell.angle_beta   90.00
_cell.angle_gamma   90.00
#
_symmetry.space_group_name_H-M   'P 1'
#
loop_
_entity.id
_entity.type
_entity.pdbx_description
1 polymer ?
#
loop_
_entity_poly.entity_id
_entity_poly.type
_entity_poly.pdbx_seq_one_letter_code
_entity_poly.pdbx_strand_id
1 'polypeptide(L)'
;MESAGFDESCMTPYPDTGSANAEEYEALYLQSVYRLDTLDRACNEMRFLLRDMEVTEQRLRELRHKHSNLTKQINIAQIDLDKVDERQRKCNVVVFGLPESEQDPEWCGELVLKLVNNHLNFPLTSDQIVSAYRLKSASNPRPILVKLSGEPKKWEVLNASGKLKGTGIGIREDFSYTVRQQRRLLVKKMHEERRAGRRACLDSNTLKVEGRVYVCDKFCENVVEVSDNGVRVESVSGAKAGLPSAVKLDAQCLSSGWLEKHSKIISEKIKIISGNCS
;
A
#
# COMPACT_ATOMS: atom_id res chain seq x y z
N MET A 1 89.89 -28.06 -77.69
CA MET A 1 90.29 -26.65 -77.55
C MET A 1 89.14 -25.88 -78.19
N GLU A 2 88.27 -25.16 -77.49
CA GLU A 2 88.41 -24.41 -76.25
C GLU A 2 87.20 -24.61 -75.33
N SER A 3 87.49 -24.54 -74.04
CA SER A 3 86.56 -24.50 -72.91
C SER A 3 85.84 -23.15 -72.85
N ALA A 4 84.52 -23.13 -73.05
CA ALA A 4 83.70 -21.97 -72.69
C ALA A 4 83.33 -22.07 -71.20
N GLY A 5 83.91 -21.17 -70.41
CA GLY A 5 83.65 -21.05 -68.98
C GLY A 5 82.18 -20.69 -68.72
N PHE A 6 81.59 -21.38 -67.75
CA PHE A 6 80.27 -21.07 -67.22
C PHE A 6 80.43 -19.85 -66.30
N ASP A 7 79.86 -18.72 -66.71
CA ASP A 7 79.94 -17.44 -66.00
C ASP A 7 79.00 -17.48 -64.79
N GLU A 8 79.57 -17.70 -63.60
CA GLU A 8 78.87 -17.83 -62.30
C GLU A 8 78.43 -16.47 -61.72
N SER A 9 78.21 -15.44 -62.55
CA SER A 9 78.00 -14.05 -62.12
C SER A 9 76.54 -13.60 -62.03
N CYS A 10 75.59 -14.51 -61.77
CA CYS A 10 74.20 -14.13 -61.49
C CYS A 10 73.54 -14.98 -60.38
N MET A 11 74.23 -15.13 -59.25
CA MET A 11 73.53 -15.32 -57.97
C MET A 11 73.40 -13.95 -57.31
N THR A 12 72.23 -13.33 -57.46
CA THR A 12 71.81 -12.29 -56.52
C THR A 12 71.82 -12.92 -55.12
N PRO A 13 72.43 -12.28 -54.10
CA PRO A 13 72.33 -12.79 -52.75
C PRO A 13 70.84 -12.84 -52.38
N TYR A 14 70.36 -14.01 -51.96
CA TYR A 14 69.12 -14.05 -51.19
C TYR A 14 69.28 -13.05 -50.05
N PRO A 15 68.32 -12.13 -49.82
CA PRO A 15 68.41 -11.24 -48.68
C PRO A 15 68.43 -12.12 -47.44
N ASP A 16 69.53 -12.02 -46.71
CA ASP A 16 69.80 -12.74 -45.47
C ASP A 16 68.86 -12.17 -44.38
N THR A 17 67.60 -12.57 -44.40
CA THR A 17 66.57 -12.17 -43.43
C THR A 17 66.46 -13.20 -42.29
N GLY A 18 67.61 -13.69 -41.82
CA GLY A 18 67.71 -14.93 -41.04
C GLY A 18 67.75 -14.80 -39.50
N SER A 19 67.76 -13.60 -38.92
CA SER A 19 67.86 -13.44 -37.46
C SER A 19 66.91 -12.40 -36.85
N ALA A 20 66.73 -11.24 -37.49
CA ALA A 20 65.83 -10.19 -36.96
C ALA A 20 64.33 -10.57 -37.00
N ASN A 21 63.92 -11.42 -37.93
CA ASN A 21 62.52 -11.82 -38.08
C ASN A 21 62.09 -12.86 -37.03
N ALA A 22 62.99 -13.75 -36.61
CA ALA A 22 62.63 -14.84 -35.70
C ALA A 22 62.24 -14.34 -34.30
N GLU A 23 62.99 -13.38 -33.76
CA GLU A 23 62.72 -12.76 -32.46
C GLU A 23 61.42 -11.93 -32.47
N GLU A 24 61.12 -11.23 -33.57
CA GLU A 24 59.85 -10.51 -33.74
C GLU A 24 58.65 -11.46 -33.83
N TYR A 25 58.76 -12.58 -34.57
CA TYR A 25 57.71 -13.61 -34.62
C TYR A 25 57.51 -14.28 -33.26
N GLU A 26 58.58 -14.53 -32.51
CA GLU A 26 58.50 -15.08 -31.15
C GLU A 26 57.82 -14.11 -30.17
N ALA A 27 58.16 -12.82 -30.24
CA ALA A 27 57.52 -11.79 -29.42
C ALA A 27 56.02 -11.64 -29.75
N LEU A 28 55.65 -11.66 -31.03
CA LEU A 28 54.25 -11.66 -31.47
C LEU A 28 53.51 -12.91 -31.01
N TYR A 29 54.14 -14.08 -31.09
CA TYR A 29 53.57 -15.33 -30.59
C TYR A 29 53.32 -15.27 -29.08
N LEU A 30 54.31 -14.85 -28.30
CA LEU A 30 54.17 -14.69 -26.84
C LEU A 30 53.08 -13.67 -26.48
N GLN A 31 53.00 -12.55 -27.21
CA GLN A 31 51.93 -11.56 -27.03
C GLN A 31 50.55 -12.16 -27.34
N SER A 32 50.44 -13.00 -28.37
CA SER A 32 49.19 -13.66 -28.72
C SER A 32 48.73 -14.67 -27.65
N VAL A 33 49.66 -15.46 -27.10
CA VAL A 33 49.40 -16.42 -26.02
C VAL A 33 48.95 -15.69 -24.75
N TYR A 34 49.61 -14.59 -24.39
CA TYR A 34 49.21 -13.78 -23.24
C TYR A 34 47.81 -13.18 -23.40
N ARG A 35 47.46 -12.71 -24.60
CA ARG A 35 46.10 -12.23 -24.90
C ARG A 35 45.06 -13.35 -24.78
N LEU A 36 45.36 -14.55 -25.27
CA LEU A 36 44.48 -15.71 -25.15
C LEU A 36 44.26 -16.12 -23.68
N ASP A 37 45.31 -16.15 -22.87
CA ASP A 37 45.23 -16.44 -21.42
C ASP A 37 44.39 -15.38 -20.68
N THR A 38 44.56 -14.10 -21.04
CA THR A 38 43.75 -13.01 -20.49
C THR A 38 42.27 -13.15 -20.86
N LEU A 39 41.97 -13.53 -22.11
CA LEU A 39 40.61 -13.79 -22.56
C LEU A 39 40.01 -15.01 -21.86
N ASP A 40 40.78 -16.08 -21.63
CA ASP A 40 40.27 -17.25 -20.93
C ASP A 40 39.93 -16.93 -19.46
N ARG A 41 40.76 -16.14 -18.78
CA ARG A 41 40.45 -15.62 -17.43
C ARG A 41 39.16 -14.81 -17.43
N ALA A 42 38.99 -13.85 -18.34
CA ALA A 42 37.77 -13.06 -18.45
C ALA A 42 36.53 -13.94 -18.74
N CYS A 43 36.66 -14.94 -19.61
CA CYS A 43 35.60 -15.89 -19.90
C CYS A 43 35.24 -16.76 -18.67
N ASN A 44 36.21 -17.11 -17.83
CA ASN A 44 35.98 -17.84 -16.59
C ASN A 44 35.25 -16.97 -15.54
N GLU A 45 35.67 -15.71 -15.38
CA GLU A 45 34.99 -14.74 -14.50
C GLU A 45 33.55 -14.49 -14.95
N MET A 46 33.33 -14.29 -16.25
CA MET A 46 32.00 -14.09 -16.80
C MET A 46 31.09 -15.31 -16.55
N ARG A 47 31.63 -16.53 -16.71
CA ARG A 47 30.90 -17.76 -16.37
C ARG A 47 30.53 -17.84 -14.89
N PHE A 48 31.42 -17.40 -14.00
CA PHE A 48 31.12 -17.34 -12.56
C PHE A 48 30.00 -16.34 -12.25
N LEU A 49 30.09 -15.13 -12.80
CA LEU A 49 29.07 -14.08 -12.61
C LEU A 49 27.70 -14.51 -13.15
N LEU A 50 27.65 -15.19 -14.29
CA LEU A 50 26.39 -15.73 -14.83
C LEU A 50 25.74 -16.74 -13.88
N ARG A 51 26.53 -17.63 -13.27
CA ARG A 51 26.03 -18.59 -12.28
C ARG A 51 25.53 -17.89 -11.01
N ASP A 52 26.27 -16.91 -10.51
CA ASP A 52 25.85 -16.15 -9.33
C ASP A 52 24.55 -15.38 -9.60
N MET A 53 24.44 -14.75 -10.77
CA MET A 53 23.23 -14.08 -11.21
C MET A 53 22.03 -15.03 -11.23
N GLU A 54 22.18 -16.26 -11.76
CA GLU A 54 21.11 -17.25 -11.77
C GLU A 54 20.67 -17.67 -10.34
N VAL A 55 21.61 -17.84 -9.42
CA VAL A 55 21.31 -18.14 -8.01
C VAL A 55 20.59 -16.97 -7.32
N THR A 56 21.03 -15.74 -7.57
CA THR A 56 20.38 -14.54 -7.01
C THR A 56 18.95 -14.39 -7.55
N GLU A 57 18.71 -14.67 -8.83
CA GLU A 57 17.36 -14.67 -9.40
C GLU A 57 16.45 -15.72 -8.76
N GLN A 58 16.97 -16.93 -8.51
CA GLN A 58 16.22 -17.98 -7.81
C GLN A 58 15.82 -17.51 -6.40
N ARG A 59 16.76 -16.95 -5.64
CA ARG A 59 16.47 -16.38 -4.31
C ARG A 59 15.44 -15.26 -4.37
N LEU A 60 15.49 -14.39 -5.37
CA LEU A 60 14.49 -13.34 -5.59
C LEU A 60 13.10 -13.89 -5.94
N ARG A 61 13.02 -14.98 -6.70
CA ARG A 61 11.74 -15.66 -6.98
C ARG A 61 11.14 -16.24 -5.70
N GLU A 62 11.93 -16.93 -4.90
CA GLU A 62 11.47 -17.48 -3.61
C GLU A 62 11.03 -16.38 -2.64
N LEU A 63 11.80 -15.30 -2.53
CA LEU A 63 11.47 -14.19 -1.64
C LEU A 63 10.17 -13.50 -2.06
N ARG A 64 9.95 -13.31 -3.38
CA ARG A 64 8.68 -12.79 -3.91
C ARG A 64 7.51 -13.71 -3.59
N HIS A 65 7.70 -15.03 -3.72
CA HIS A 65 6.66 -15.99 -3.39
C HIS A 65 6.31 -15.95 -1.89
N LYS A 66 7.33 -15.94 -1.01
CA LYS A 66 7.16 -15.81 0.44
C LYS A 66 6.44 -14.50 0.79
N HIS A 67 6.86 -13.38 0.21
CA HIS A 67 6.21 -12.08 0.41
C HIS A 67 4.73 -12.14 -0.01
N SER A 68 4.40 -12.68 -1.18
CA SER A 68 3.01 -12.84 -1.63
C SER A 68 2.17 -13.66 -0.66
N ASN A 69 2.70 -14.77 -0.16
CA ASN A 69 1.99 -15.63 0.79
C ASN A 69 1.79 -14.94 2.15
N LEU A 70 2.81 -14.25 2.66
CA LEU A 70 2.72 -13.46 3.89
C LEU A 70 1.67 -12.35 3.76
N THR A 71 1.66 -11.60 2.65
CA THR A 71 0.65 -10.56 2.40
C THR A 71 -0.77 -11.15 2.41
N LYS A 72 -0.97 -12.32 1.79
CA LYS A 72 -2.28 -13.01 1.83
C LYS A 72 -2.68 -13.39 3.25
N GLN A 73 -1.77 -13.95 4.04
CA GLN A 73 -2.03 -14.33 5.42
C GLN A 73 -2.38 -13.12 6.30
N ILE A 74 -1.64 -12.02 6.15
CA ILE A 74 -1.92 -10.76 6.85
C ILE A 74 -3.32 -10.24 6.49
N ASN A 75 -3.68 -10.26 5.21
CA ASN A 75 -5.01 -9.81 4.77
C ASN A 75 -6.14 -10.66 5.35
N ILE A 76 -5.98 -11.99 5.37
CA ILE A 76 -6.96 -12.90 5.96
C ILE A 76 -7.08 -12.64 7.47
N ALA A 77 -5.95 -12.55 8.17
CA ALA A 77 -5.93 -12.27 9.60
C ALA A 77 -6.61 -10.92 9.92
N GLN A 78 -6.37 -9.89 9.12
CA GLN A 78 -7.01 -8.59 9.28
C GLN A 78 -8.53 -8.66 9.09
N ILE A 79 -9.00 -9.39 8.08
CA ILE A 79 -10.43 -9.62 7.85
C ILE A 79 -11.07 -10.32 9.04
N ASP A 80 -10.40 -11.32 9.62
CA ASP A 80 -10.95 -12.07 10.75
C ASP A 80 -10.92 -11.27 12.05
N LEU A 81 -9.89 -10.45 12.28
CA LEU A 81 -9.87 -9.48 13.38
C LEU A 81 -11.02 -8.47 13.26
N ASP A 82 -11.25 -7.92 12.07
CA ASP A 82 -12.36 -7.00 11.82
C ASP A 82 -13.73 -7.66 12.13
N LYS A 83 -13.92 -8.92 11.72
CA LYS A 83 -15.16 -9.68 12.03
C LYS A 83 -15.34 -9.91 13.53
N VAL A 84 -14.26 -10.20 14.25
CA VAL A 84 -14.32 -10.42 15.71
C VAL A 84 -14.64 -9.13 16.44
N ASP A 85 -13.99 -8.02 16.08
CA ASP A 85 -14.27 -6.70 16.67
C ASP A 85 -15.73 -6.29 16.42
N GLU A 86 -16.24 -6.49 15.21
CA GLU A 86 -17.64 -6.20 14.88
C GLU A 86 -18.62 -7.04 15.71
N ARG A 87 -18.34 -8.35 15.88
CA ARG A 87 -19.16 -9.22 16.75
C ARG A 87 -19.14 -8.75 18.21
N GLN A 88 -18.00 -8.29 18.71
CA GLN A 88 -17.87 -7.78 20.07
C GLN A 88 -18.66 -6.48 20.28
N ARG A 89 -18.74 -5.63 19.25
CA ARG A 89 -19.45 -4.34 19.26
C ARG A 89 -20.93 -4.43 18.87
N LYS A 90 -21.37 -5.59 18.43
CA LYS A 90 -22.69 -5.82 17.86
C LYS A 90 -23.84 -5.37 18.78
N CYS A 91 -23.69 -5.53 20.09
CA CYS A 91 -24.69 -5.13 21.10
C CYS A 91 -24.32 -3.82 21.83
N ASN A 92 -23.31 -3.10 21.36
CA ASN A 92 -22.81 -1.90 22.02
C ASN A 92 -23.48 -0.62 21.49
N VAL A 93 -23.70 0.32 22.40
CA VAL A 93 -24.05 1.71 22.11
C VAL A 93 -23.17 2.65 22.92
N VAL A 94 -22.96 3.85 22.39
CA VAL A 94 -22.20 4.91 23.05
C VAL A 94 -23.13 6.08 23.34
N VAL A 95 -23.19 6.49 24.61
CA VAL A 95 -23.96 7.63 25.08
C VAL A 95 -23.03 8.82 25.33
N PHE A 96 -23.34 9.96 24.71
CA PHE A 96 -22.60 11.21 24.77
C PHE A 96 -23.39 12.27 25.52
N GLY A 97 -22.71 13.18 26.23
CA GLY A 97 -23.36 14.36 26.84
C GLY A 97 -23.99 14.12 28.21
N LEU A 98 -23.88 12.90 28.78
CA LEU A 98 -24.29 12.66 30.16
C LEU A 98 -23.26 13.26 31.13
N PRO A 99 -23.63 14.17 32.05
CA PRO A 99 -22.69 14.81 32.97
C PRO A 99 -21.96 13.78 33.85
N GLU A 100 -20.72 14.10 34.22
CA GLU A 100 -19.95 13.31 35.18
C GLU A 100 -20.15 13.90 36.58
N SER A 101 -20.47 13.03 37.54
CA SER A 101 -20.35 13.35 38.97
C SER A 101 -19.07 12.71 39.47
N GLU A 102 -18.30 13.43 40.27
CA GLU A 102 -17.06 12.92 40.89
C GLU A 102 -17.33 11.79 41.89
N GLN A 103 -18.58 11.63 42.32
CA GLN A 103 -18.93 10.79 43.46
C GLN A 103 -19.07 9.30 43.14
N ASP A 104 -19.39 8.85 41.91
CA ASP A 104 -19.53 7.41 41.65
C ASP A 104 -19.36 7.01 40.16
N PRO A 105 -18.23 6.37 39.78
CA PRO A 105 -18.07 5.76 38.45
C PRO A 105 -18.93 4.51 38.24
N GLU A 106 -19.43 3.89 39.31
CA GLU A 106 -20.17 2.60 39.27
C GLU A 106 -21.64 2.73 38.83
N TRP A 107 -22.17 3.96 38.76
CA TRP A 107 -23.59 4.22 38.48
C TRP A 107 -23.92 4.40 36.99
N CYS A 108 -22.96 4.12 36.09
CA CYS A 108 -23.16 4.31 34.65
C CYS A 108 -24.39 3.53 34.12
N GLY A 109 -24.63 2.32 34.63
CA GLY A 109 -25.81 1.53 34.27
C GLY A 109 -27.11 2.22 34.67
N GLU A 110 -27.21 2.70 35.91
CA GLU A 110 -28.39 3.40 36.41
C GLU A 110 -28.67 4.71 35.68
N LEU A 111 -27.62 5.48 35.37
CA LEU A 111 -27.75 6.71 34.59
C LEU A 111 -28.36 6.43 33.21
N VAL A 112 -27.91 5.35 32.57
CA VAL A 112 -28.44 4.92 31.28
C VAL A 112 -29.88 4.43 31.42
N LEU A 113 -30.21 3.65 32.46
CA LEU A 113 -31.58 3.20 32.72
C LEU A 113 -32.53 4.39 32.91
N LYS A 114 -32.16 5.35 33.76
CA LYS A 114 -32.93 6.59 33.98
C LYS A 114 -33.10 7.35 32.69
N LEU A 115 -32.04 7.50 31.90
CA LEU A 115 -32.10 8.19 30.62
C LEU A 115 -33.08 7.51 29.65
N VAL A 116 -32.95 6.19 29.49
CA VAL A 116 -33.74 5.43 28.52
C VAL A 116 -35.22 5.40 28.94
N ASN A 117 -35.49 5.12 30.21
CA ASN A 117 -36.86 5.03 30.72
C ASN A 117 -37.57 6.39 30.71
N ASN A 118 -36.88 7.48 31.06
CA ASN A 118 -37.49 8.80 31.17
C ASN A 118 -37.63 9.53 29.82
N HIS A 119 -36.66 9.39 28.91
CA HIS A 119 -36.63 10.16 27.68
C HIS A 119 -37.01 9.37 26.42
N LEU A 120 -36.81 8.04 26.42
CA LEU A 120 -37.05 7.23 25.23
C LEU A 120 -38.43 6.54 25.24
N ASN A 121 -39.16 6.58 26.37
CA ASN A 121 -40.39 5.81 26.62
C ASN A 121 -40.23 4.33 26.25
N PHE A 122 -39.05 3.80 26.56
CA PHE A 122 -38.70 2.41 26.29
C PHE A 122 -38.30 1.77 27.61
N PRO A 123 -39.03 0.75 28.10
CA PRO A 123 -38.73 0.12 29.37
C PRO A 123 -37.49 -0.75 29.23
N LEU A 124 -36.34 -0.21 29.63
CA LEU A 124 -35.08 -0.93 29.77
C LEU A 124 -34.94 -1.37 31.23
N THR A 125 -34.69 -2.66 31.44
CA THR A 125 -34.42 -3.23 32.77
C THR A 125 -32.92 -3.40 33.01
N SER A 126 -32.52 -3.47 34.28
CA SER A 126 -31.10 -3.62 34.66
C SER A 126 -30.46 -4.86 34.02
N ASP A 127 -31.20 -5.97 33.97
CA ASP A 127 -30.74 -7.26 33.42
C ASP A 127 -30.46 -7.21 31.91
N GLN A 128 -30.96 -6.18 31.22
CA GLN A 128 -30.72 -5.96 29.80
C GLN A 128 -29.43 -5.18 29.53
N ILE A 129 -28.79 -4.64 30.57
CA ILE A 129 -27.47 -4.03 30.51
C ILE A 129 -26.45 -5.04 31.03
N VAL A 130 -25.56 -5.49 30.14
CA VAL A 130 -24.47 -6.42 30.50
C VAL A 130 -23.33 -5.68 31.19
N SER A 131 -23.00 -4.48 30.69
CA SER A 131 -21.96 -3.64 31.28
C SER A 131 -22.12 -2.19 30.81
N ALA A 132 -21.84 -1.23 31.68
CA ALA A 132 -21.77 0.18 31.30
C ALA A 132 -20.59 0.86 32.00
N TYR A 133 -19.75 1.56 31.24
CA TYR A 133 -18.60 2.27 31.78
C TYR A 133 -18.20 3.48 30.93
N ARG A 134 -17.57 4.47 31.56
CA ARG A 134 -17.04 5.65 30.85
C ARG A 134 -15.81 5.28 30.04
N LEU A 135 -15.76 5.75 28.80
CA LEU A 135 -14.59 5.62 27.94
C LEU A 135 -13.49 6.60 28.37
N LYS A 136 -12.23 6.18 28.28
CA LYS A 136 -11.09 7.11 28.37
C LYS A 136 -11.12 8.00 27.14
N SER A 137 -11.53 9.26 27.31
CA SER A 137 -11.69 10.23 26.23
C SER A 137 -11.26 11.61 26.70
N ALA A 138 -10.76 12.43 25.78
CA ALA A 138 -10.53 13.85 26.02
C ALA A 138 -11.83 14.68 26.01
N SER A 139 -12.96 14.07 25.62
CA SER A 139 -14.27 14.69 25.69
C SER A 139 -14.69 14.90 27.14
N ASN A 140 -15.24 16.07 27.43
CA ASN A 140 -15.92 16.35 28.70
C ASN A 140 -17.38 16.76 28.41
N PRO A 141 -18.39 16.00 28.91
CA PRO A 141 -18.26 14.74 29.65
C PRO A 141 -17.77 13.57 28.76
N ARG A 142 -17.11 12.58 29.37
CA ARG A 142 -16.63 11.38 28.69
C ARG A 142 -17.81 10.51 28.27
N PRO A 143 -17.79 9.89 27.07
CA PRO A 143 -18.91 9.04 26.66
C PRO A 143 -19.02 7.77 27.51
N ILE A 144 -20.23 7.26 27.71
CA ILE A 144 -20.47 5.95 28.32
C ILE A 144 -20.60 4.91 27.21
N LEU A 145 -19.80 3.85 27.26
CA LEU A 145 -20.03 2.65 26.48
C LEU A 145 -20.98 1.74 27.24
N VAL A 146 -22.04 1.29 26.58
CA VAL A 146 -23.04 0.39 27.14
C VAL A 146 -23.11 -0.85 26.26
N LYS A 147 -22.95 -2.02 26.87
CA LYS A 147 -23.19 -3.31 26.25
C LYS A 147 -24.56 -3.82 26.67
N LEU A 148 -25.44 -4.02 25.70
CA LEU A 148 -26.77 -4.56 25.92
C LEU A 148 -26.76 -6.09 25.80
N SER A 149 -27.79 -6.74 26.35
CA SER A 149 -27.94 -8.19 26.32
C SER A 149 -28.12 -8.76 24.91
N GLY A 150 -28.63 -7.96 23.97
CA GLY A 150 -28.86 -8.38 22.59
C GLY A 150 -28.93 -7.23 21.58
N GLU A 151 -28.68 -7.58 20.32
CA GLU A 151 -28.77 -6.66 19.17
C GLU A 151 -30.16 -6.04 18.98
N PRO A 152 -31.29 -6.76 19.15
CA PRO A 152 -32.61 -6.14 19.03
C PRO A 152 -32.79 -4.95 19.97
N LYS A 153 -32.30 -5.07 21.22
CA LYS A 153 -32.35 -3.99 22.21
C LYS A 153 -31.52 -2.79 21.80
N LYS A 154 -30.34 -3.02 21.21
CA LYS A 154 -29.52 -1.95 20.62
C LYS A 154 -30.32 -1.18 19.57
N TRP A 155 -30.97 -1.86 18.62
CA TRP A 155 -31.74 -1.19 17.58
C TRP A 155 -32.97 -0.45 18.12
N GLU A 156 -33.67 -1.01 19.10
CA GLU A 156 -34.78 -0.33 19.79
C GLU A 156 -34.31 1.00 20.43
N VAL A 157 -33.18 0.98 21.15
CA VAL A 157 -32.58 2.17 21.77
C VAL A 157 -32.11 3.18 20.71
N LEU A 158 -31.43 2.73 19.66
CA LEU A 158 -30.94 3.59 18.58
C LEU A 158 -32.09 4.25 17.80
N ASN A 159 -33.16 3.51 17.52
CA ASN A 159 -34.33 4.05 16.82
C ASN A 159 -35.07 5.10 17.67
N ALA A 160 -35.13 4.90 19.00
CA ALA A 160 -35.73 5.87 19.91
C ALA A 160 -34.84 7.10 20.16
N SER A 161 -33.52 7.01 19.92
CA SER A 161 -32.55 8.08 20.23
C SER A 161 -32.87 9.44 19.60
N GLY A 162 -33.65 9.48 18.51
CA GLY A 162 -34.14 10.71 17.91
C GLY A 162 -34.97 11.60 18.84
N LYS A 163 -35.55 11.02 19.91
CA LYS A 163 -36.30 11.74 20.97
C LYS A 163 -35.39 12.59 21.87
N LEU A 164 -34.08 12.36 21.85
CA LEU A 164 -33.09 13.12 22.64
C LEU A 164 -32.67 14.43 21.96
N LYS A 165 -33.25 14.77 20.80
CA LYS A 165 -32.94 16.03 20.13
C LYS A 165 -33.29 17.21 21.05
N GLY A 166 -32.33 18.09 21.26
CA GLY A 166 -32.47 19.28 22.11
C GLY A 166 -32.04 19.10 23.57
N THR A 167 -31.78 17.87 24.04
CA THR A 167 -31.33 17.62 25.43
C THR A 167 -29.81 17.75 25.61
N GLY A 168 -29.06 17.89 24.52
CA GLY A 168 -27.59 17.83 24.53
C GLY A 168 -27.01 16.42 24.67
N ILE A 169 -27.87 15.40 24.81
CA ILE A 169 -27.48 14.00 24.95
C ILE A 169 -27.68 13.27 23.62
N GLY A 170 -26.74 12.41 23.25
CA GLY A 170 -26.81 11.64 22.02
C GLY A 170 -26.45 10.18 22.24
N ILE A 171 -27.20 9.27 21.62
CA ILE A 171 -26.86 7.85 21.58
C ILE A 171 -26.45 7.49 20.15
N ARG A 172 -25.32 6.80 20.01
CA ARG A 172 -24.82 6.33 18.71
C ARG A 172 -24.34 4.89 18.81
N GLU A 173 -24.23 4.26 17.65
CA GLU A 173 -23.61 2.94 17.53
C GLU A 173 -22.10 2.98 17.81
N ASP A 174 -21.60 1.94 18.47
CA ASP A 174 -20.17 1.72 18.70
C ASP A 174 -19.51 1.09 17.47
N PHE A 175 -18.99 1.93 16.58
CA PHE A 175 -18.28 1.47 15.39
C PHE A 175 -16.80 1.17 15.67
N SER A 176 -16.26 0.15 14.99
CA SER A 176 -14.83 -0.12 14.95
C SER A 176 -14.02 1.10 14.50
N TYR A 177 -12.73 1.13 14.81
CA TYR A 177 -11.87 2.25 14.43
C TYR A 177 -11.90 2.52 12.91
N THR A 178 -11.79 1.45 12.12
CA THR A 178 -11.79 1.52 10.65
C THR A 178 -13.08 2.12 10.12
N VAL A 179 -14.23 1.64 10.59
CA VAL A 179 -15.55 2.17 10.20
C VAL A 179 -15.71 3.62 10.65
N ARG A 180 -15.23 4.00 11.85
CA ARG A 180 -15.24 5.41 12.31
C ARG A 180 -14.45 6.33 11.38
N GLN A 181 -13.26 5.91 10.93
CA GLN A 181 -12.46 6.71 9.99
C GLN A 181 -13.19 6.88 8.65
N GLN A 182 -13.72 5.78 8.10
CA GLN A 182 -14.48 5.81 6.85
C GLN A 182 -15.70 6.73 6.95
N ARG A 183 -16.49 6.59 8.02
CA ARG A 183 -17.66 7.46 8.27
C ARG A 183 -17.26 8.92 8.42
N ARG A 184 -16.12 9.24 9.05
CA ARG A 184 -15.62 10.62 9.15
C ARG A 184 -15.41 11.23 7.76
N LEU A 185 -14.80 10.50 6.85
CA LEU A 185 -14.56 10.93 5.47
C LEU A 185 -15.87 11.07 4.69
N LEU A 186 -16.76 10.10 4.78
CA LEU A 186 -18.08 10.15 4.12
C LEU A 186 -18.94 11.29 4.65
N VAL A 187 -18.92 11.54 5.97
CA VAL A 187 -19.63 12.67 6.59
C VAL A 187 -19.06 14.00 6.11
N LYS A 188 -17.74 14.13 6.01
CA LYS A 188 -17.09 15.33 5.46
C LYS A 188 -17.58 15.60 4.03
N LYS A 189 -17.52 14.59 3.16
CA LYS A 189 -18.03 14.68 1.78
C LYS A 189 -19.52 15.02 1.75
N MET A 190 -20.35 14.35 2.56
CA MET A 190 -21.79 14.63 2.67
C MET A 190 -22.07 16.11 3.00
N HIS A 191 -21.31 16.72 3.91
CA HIS A 191 -21.46 18.13 4.25
C HIS A 191 -21.04 19.06 3.10
N GLU A 192 -19.97 18.74 2.38
CA GLU A 192 -19.56 19.47 1.17
C GLU A 192 -20.66 19.46 0.11
N GLU A 193 -21.25 18.29 -0.16
CA GLU A 193 -22.34 18.11 -1.12
C GLU A 193 -23.61 18.87 -0.72
N ARG A 194 -23.98 18.82 0.57
CA ARG A 194 -25.13 19.59 1.10
C ARG A 194 -24.91 21.10 1.01
N ARG A 195 -23.69 21.59 1.26
CA ARG A 195 -23.34 23.01 1.10
C ARG A 195 -23.44 23.45 -0.36
N ALA A 196 -23.17 22.54 -1.29
CA ALA A 196 -23.37 22.77 -2.72
C ALA A 196 -24.83 22.63 -3.18
N GLY A 197 -25.79 22.50 -2.25
CA GLY A 197 -27.22 22.42 -2.54
C GLY A 197 -27.72 21.03 -2.94
N ARG A 198 -26.85 20.00 -2.93
CA ARG A 198 -27.22 18.64 -3.36
C ARG A 198 -27.82 17.83 -2.24
N ARG A 199 -28.73 16.92 -2.61
CA ARG A 199 -29.35 15.97 -1.66
C ARG A 199 -28.38 14.83 -1.37
N ALA A 200 -27.74 14.88 -0.20
CA ALA A 200 -26.84 13.83 0.29
C ALA A 200 -27.33 13.18 1.60
N CYS A 201 -27.34 11.84 1.66
CA CYS A 201 -27.64 11.08 2.87
C CYS A 201 -26.65 9.93 3.07
N LEU A 202 -26.27 9.70 4.32
CA LEU A 202 -25.45 8.57 4.71
C LEU A 202 -26.37 7.39 5.05
N ASP A 203 -26.14 6.25 4.43
CA ASP A 203 -26.86 5.00 4.64
C ASP A 203 -25.86 3.89 4.97
N SER A 204 -25.87 3.44 6.22
CA SER A 204 -24.85 2.54 6.76
C SER A 204 -23.43 3.04 6.42
N ASN A 205 -22.64 2.29 5.65
CA ASN A 205 -21.28 2.67 5.23
C ASN A 205 -21.20 3.24 3.80
N THR A 206 -22.32 3.73 3.28
CA THR A 206 -22.40 4.31 1.94
C THR A 206 -22.97 5.72 2.00
N LEU A 207 -22.50 6.60 1.12
CA LEU A 207 -23.03 7.95 0.95
C LEU A 207 -23.81 8.01 -0.36
N LYS A 208 -25.09 8.37 -0.29
CA LYS A 208 -25.95 8.56 -1.46
C LYS A 208 -26.07 10.05 -1.76
N VAL A 209 -25.69 10.49 -2.97
CA VAL A 209 -25.79 11.88 -3.44
C VAL A 209 -26.53 11.89 -4.77
N GLU A 210 -27.75 12.44 -4.80
CA GLU A 210 -28.55 12.58 -6.03
C GLU A 210 -28.65 11.29 -6.88
N GLY A 211 -28.74 10.14 -6.21
CA GLY A 211 -28.83 8.82 -6.86
C GLY A 211 -27.49 8.12 -7.09
N ARG A 212 -26.35 8.80 -6.88
CA ARG A 212 -25.01 8.21 -6.93
C ARG A 212 -24.60 7.65 -5.58
N VAL A 213 -23.86 6.54 -5.57
CA VAL A 213 -23.40 5.88 -4.36
C VAL A 213 -21.89 6.07 -4.23
N TYR A 214 -21.45 6.49 -3.04
CA TYR A 214 -20.04 6.67 -2.71
C TYR A 214 -19.66 5.76 -1.55
N VAL A 215 -18.48 5.14 -1.63
CA VAL A 215 -17.92 4.25 -0.61
C VAL A 215 -16.50 4.70 -0.28
N CYS A 216 -16.08 4.53 0.98
CA CYS A 216 -14.69 4.77 1.35
C CYS A 216 -13.86 3.53 1.03
N ASP A 217 -12.84 3.68 0.19
CA ASP A 217 -11.86 2.62 -0.05
C ASP A 217 -11.07 2.37 1.25
N LYS A 218 -11.03 1.11 1.67
CA LYS A 218 -10.30 0.65 2.86
C LYS A 218 -8.79 0.86 2.72
N PHE A 219 -8.26 0.87 1.51
CA PHE A 219 -6.81 0.93 1.26
C PHE A 219 -6.30 2.34 1.00
N CYS A 220 -7.15 3.19 0.39
CA CYS A 220 -6.72 4.49 -0.10
C CYS A 220 -7.19 5.67 0.77
N GLU A 221 -8.02 5.42 1.78
CA GLU A 221 -8.71 6.47 2.58
C GLU A 221 -9.44 7.51 1.70
N ASN A 222 -9.84 7.10 0.50
CA ASN A 222 -10.49 7.97 -0.48
C ASN A 222 -11.96 7.58 -0.65
N VAL A 223 -12.80 8.59 -0.90
CA VAL A 223 -14.22 8.39 -1.20
C VAL A 223 -14.38 8.19 -2.70
N VAL A 224 -14.91 7.03 -3.10
CA VAL A 224 -14.99 6.59 -4.49
C VAL A 224 -16.46 6.41 -4.91
N GLU A 225 -16.81 6.82 -6.12
CA GLU A 225 -18.15 6.59 -6.70
C GLU A 225 -18.27 5.13 -7.20
N VAL A 226 -19.31 4.45 -6.73
CA VAL A 226 -19.67 3.10 -7.19
C VAL A 226 -20.74 3.24 -8.26
N SER A 227 -20.39 2.90 -9.51
CA SER A 227 -21.32 2.83 -10.63
C SER A 227 -21.57 1.37 -11.03
N ASP A 228 -22.78 1.06 -11.50
CA ASP A 228 -23.21 -0.31 -11.87
C ASP A 228 -22.32 -0.97 -12.96
N ASN A 229 -21.50 -0.19 -13.66
CA ASN A 229 -20.56 -0.65 -14.70
C ASN A 229 -19.09 -0.71 -14.25
N GLY A 230 -18.82 -0.75 -12.94
CA GLY A 230 -17.48 -0.81 -12.39
C GLY A 230 -17.07 0.49 -11.68
N VAL A 231 -16.18 0.35 -10.72
CA VAL A 231 -15.72 1.40 -9.81
C VAL A 231 -15.07 2.53 -10.61
N ARG A 232 -15.64 3.74 -10.57
CA ARG A 232 -15.01 4.96 -11.11
C ARG A 232 -14.37 5.70 -9.94
N VAL A 233 -13.05 5.65 -9.87
CA VAL A 233 -12.26 6.44 -8.92
C VAL A 233 -12.31 7.90 -9.36
N GLU A 234 -13.24 8.69 -8.82
CA GLU A 234 -13.11 10.14 -8.86
C GLU A 234 -12.04 10.55 -7.85
N SER A 235 -10.86 10.89 -8.36
CA SER A 235 -9.85 11.61 -7.60
C SER A 235 -10.40 13.01 -7.26
N VAL A 236 -10.34 13.39 -5.99
CA VAL A 236 -10.63 14.75 -5.57
C VAL A 236 -9.49 15.65 -6.09
N SER A 237 -9.68 16.23 -7.26
CA SER A 237 -8.97 17.44 -7.67
C SER A 237 -9.82 18.20 -8.68
N GLY A 238 -10.10 19.46 -8.39
CA GLY A 238 -10.77 20.33 -9.35
C GLY A 238 -9.84 20.66 -10.51
N ALA A 239 -10.24 20.32 -11.74
CA ALA A 239 -10.12 21.14 -12.95
C ALA A 239 -10.54 20.37 -14.23
N LYS A 240 -11.44 21.01 -14.97
CA LYS A 240 -11.93 20.88 -16.37
C LYS A 240 -11.36 19.81 -17.35
N ALA A 241 -12.32 19.04 -17.90
CA ALA A 241 -12.64 18.71 -19.32
C ALA A 241 -11.58 18.26 -20.35
N GLY A 242 -11.86 17.09 -20.98
CA GLY A 242 -11.36 16.66 -22.31
C GLY A 242 -11.42 15.12 -22.53
N LEU A 243 -12.13 14.65 -23.56
CA LEU A 243 -12.42 13.22 -23.89
C LEU A 243 -11.40 12.64 -24.93
N PRO A 244 -11.47 11.35 -25.37
CA PRO A 244 -10.77 10.17 -24.86
C PRO A 244 -9.77 9.52 -25.85
N SER A 245 -8.80 8.73 -25.39
CA SER A 245 -8.26 7.57 -26.14
C SER A 245 -7.34 6.67 -25.30
N ALA A 246 -7.35 5.39 -25.65
CA ALA A 246 -6.39 4.33 -25.30
C ALA A 246 -6.44 3.75 -23.88
N VAL A 247 -6.89 2.49 -23.82
CA VAL A 247 -6.60 1.53 -22.76
C VAL A 247 -5.08 1.43 -22.59
N LYS A 248 -4.57 1.82 -21.42
CA LYS A 248 -3.23 1.47 -20.95
C LYS A 248 -3.35 0.82 -19.57
N LEU A 249 -2.86 -0.42 -19.48
CA LEU A 249 -2.59 -1.13 -18.23
C LEU A 249 -1.56 -0.33 -17.44
N ASP A 250 -1.97 0.32 -16.36
CA ASP A 250 -1.05 1.04 -15.48
C ASP A 250 -0.63 0.16 -14.30
N ALA A 251 0.62 -0.29 -14.37
CA ALA A 251 1.40 -0.76 -13.24
C ALA A 251 1.78 0.44 -12.36
N GLN A 252 0.83 0.98 -11.60
CA GLN A 252 1.09 2.01 -10.60
C GLN A 252 0.87 1.46 -9.19
N CYS A 253 1.85 0.67 -8.72
CA CYS A 253 2.07 0.36 -7.31
C CYS A 253 3.58 0.30 -7.00
N LEU A 254 4.38 1.14 -7.66
CA LEU A 254 5.71 1.48 -7.19
C LEU A 254 5.68 2.98 -6.92
N SER A 255 5.73 3.34 -5.64
CA SER A 255 5.74 4.74 -5.22
C SER A 255 6.86 5.48 -5.95
N SER A 256 6.57 6.70 -6.39
CA SER A 256 7.51 7.61 -7.06
C SER A 256 8.86 7.75 -6.33
N GLY A 257 8.85 7.57 -5.01
CA GLY A 257 10.06 7.56 -4.18
C GLY A 257 11.02 6.37 -4.43
N TRP A 258 10.55 5.22 -4.93
CA TRP A 258 11.42 4.08 -5.26
C TRP A 258 12.20 4.34 -6.56
N LEU A 259 11.53 4.87 -7.59
CA LEU A 259 12.15 5.19 -8.88
C LEU A 259 13.18 6.32 -8.77
N GLU A 260 12.95 7.35 -7.95
CA GLU A 260 13.93 8.42 -7.72
C GLU A 260 15.18 7.94 -6.96
N LYS A 261 15.00 7.05 -5.97
CA LYS A 261 16.12 6.52 -5.17
C LYS A 261 16.99 5.57 -5.98
N HIS A 262 16.39 4.76 -6.85
CA HIS A 262 17.11 3.84 -7.72
C HIS A 262 17.68 4.51 -8.97
N SER A 263 17.07 5.60 -9.47
CA SER A 263 17.61 6.40 -10.57
C SER A 263 18.99 7.01 -10.25
N LYS A 264 19.19 7.50 -9.02
CA LYS A 264 20.50 7.99 -8.56
C LYS A 264 21.56 6.89 -8.51
N ILE A 265 21.21 5.72 -7.95
CA ILE A 265 22.13 4.57 -7.81
C ILE A 265 22.52 4.02 -9.19
N ILE A 266 21.57 3.97 -10.13
CA ILE A 266 21.83 3.54 -11.51
C ILE A 266 22.72 4.56 -12.22
N SER A 267 22.47 5.86 -12.02
CA SER A 267 23.28 6.93 -12.62
C SER A 267 24.71 6.98 -12.07
N GLU A 268 24.92 6.72 -10.78
CA GLU A 268 26.25 6.59 -10.17
C GLU A 268 27.01 5.36 -10.68
N LYS A 269 26.34 4.21 -10.82
CA LYS A 269 26.96 3.01 -11.37
C LYS A 269 27.33 3.16 -12.85
N ILE A 270 26.52 3.86 -13.65
CA ILE A 270 26.85 4.17 -15.05
C ILE A 270 28.06 5.10 -15.14
N LYS A 271 28.18 6.11 -14.25
CA LYS A 271 29.36 7.00 -14.20
C LYS A 271 30.65 6.26 -13.84
N ILE A 272 30.58 5.29 -12.93
CA ILE A 272 31.74 4.46 -12.54
C ILE A 272 32.17 3.54 -13.70
N ILE A 273 31.22 3.00 -14.47
CA ILE A 273 31.51 2.11 -15.61
C ILE A 273 32.03 2.89 -16.83
N SER A 274 31.60 4.14 -17.03
CA SER A 274 32.01 4.95 -18.19
C SER A 274 33.35 5.68 -18.02
N GLY A 275 34.10 5.44 -16.94
CA GLY A 275 35.46 5.99 -16.73
C GLY A 275 35.57 7.52 -16.64
N ASN A 276 34.44 8.25 -16.55
CA ASN A 276 34.45 9.70 -16.39
C ASN A 276 34.48 10.05 -14.91
N CYS A 277 35.67 9.97 -14.32
CA CYS A 277 35.97 10.68 -13.07
C CYS A 277 36.27 12.13 -13.43
N SER A 278 35.47 13.06 -12.87
CA SER A 278 35.90 14.46 -12.68
C SER A 278 36.73 14.53 -11.40
#